data_AF-A0A2V2V6A0-F1
#
_entry.id   AF-A0A2V2V6A0-F1
#
_cell.length_a   1.000
_cell.length_b   1.000
_cell.length_c   1.000
_cell.angle_alpha   90.00
_cell.angle_beta   90.00
_cell.angle_gamma   90.00
#
_symmetry.space_group_name_H-M   'P 1'
#
loop_
_entity.id
_entity.type
_entity.pdbx_description
1 polymer ?
#
loop_
_entity_poly.entity_id
_entity_poly.type
_entity_poly.pdbx_seq_one_letter_code
_entity_poly.pdbx_strand_id
1 'polypeptide(L)'
;MRCIGMMEELVAEGCSAIKSRHDKTNEELGDLRLQVHQEYLEAFRRLYKTLGQLVYKKEKRLEEIDRNIRTTHIQLEFAIETFDPNAKKHSDAKKELYKLRAQVEEELEMLKDKMAQALEMFGPTEDALNQAGIEFVHPAEEVEDGNLTRRSRWSSTVPTWRSRRR
;
A
#
# COMPACT_ATOMS: atom_id res chain seq x y z
N MET A 1 -59.13 29.66 -29.70
CA MET A 1 -57.67 29.91 -29.72
C MET A 1 -57.06 30.17 -28.33
N ARG A 2 -57.69 30.93 -27.41
CA ARG A 2 -57.12 31.20 -26.06
C ARG A 2 -56.81 29.96 -25.19
N CYS A 3 -57.66 28.93 -25.22
CA CYS A 3 -57.44 27.73 -24.40
C CYS A 3 -56.23 26.89 -24.84
N ILE A 4 -55.81 26.98 -26.10
CA ILE A 4 -54.65 26.25 -26.63
C ILE A 4 -53.37 26.90 -26.10
N GLY A 5 -53.26 28.23 -26.16
CA GLY A 5 -52.10 28.95 -25.60
C GLY A 5 -51.91 28.74 -24.10
N MET A 6 -53.00 28.70 -23.32
CA MET A 6 -52.92 28.39 -21.88
C MET A 6 -52.44 26.95 -21.61
N MET A 7 -52.82 25.99 -22.45
CA MET A 7 -52.32 24.62 -22.33
C MET A 7 -50.85 24.52 -22.71
N GLU A 8 -50.42 25.24 -23.75
CA GLU A 8 -49.01 25.31 -24.16
C GLU A 8 -48.13 25.94 -23.06
N GLU A 9 -48.59 27.02 -22.43
CA GLU A 9 -47.89 27.66 -21.30
C GLU A 9 -47.79 26.71 -20.09
N LEU A 10 -48.88 26.05 -19.70
CA LEU A 10 -48.88 25.09 -18.59
C LEU A 10 -47.91 23.92 -18.84
N VAL A 11 -47.88 23.40 -20.07
CA VAL A 11 -46.95 22.32 -20.45
C VAL A 11 -45.51 22.82 -20.45
N ALA A 12 -45.24 24.02 -20.97
CA ALA A 12 -43.90 24.61 -20.98
C ALA A 12 -43.37 24.86 -19.55
N GLU A 13 -44.21 25.39 -18.66
CA GLU A 13 -43.89 25.57 -17.24
C GLU A 13 -43.64 24.23 -16.55
N GLY A 14 -44.50 23.24 -16.79
CA GLY A 14 -44.33 21.88 -16.27
C GLY A 14 -43.02 21.24 -16.72
N CYS A 15 -42.70 21.30 -18.02
CA CYS A 15 -41.44 20.78 -18.56
C CYS A 15 -40.23 21.52 -18.00
N SER A 16 -40.30 22.83 -17.84
CA SER A 16 -39.22 23.64 -17.26
C SER A 16 -38.97 23.30 -15.79
N ALA A 17 -40.04 23.11 -15.01
CA ALA A 17 -39.97 22.69 -13.62
C ALA A 17 -39.38 21.28 -13.47
N ILE A 18 -39.78 20.34 -14.34
CA ILE A 18 -39.21 18.97 -14.36
C ILE A 18 -37.73 19.03 -14.69
N LYS A 19 -37.34 19.76 -15.74
CA LYS A 19 -35.94 19.90 -16.14
C LYS A 19 -35.11 20.51 -15.01
N SER A 20 -35.58 21.59 -14.40
CA SER A 20 -34.88 22.24 -13.29
C SER A 20 -34.69 21.30 -12.09
N ARG A 21 -35.71 20.51 -11.73
CA ARG A 21 -35.58 19.50 -10.67
C ARG A 21 -34.59 18.39 -11.03
N HIS A 22 -34.68 17.88 -12.26
CA HIS A 22 -33.77 16.86 -12.76
C HIS A 22 -32.31 17.34 -12.73
N ASP A 23 -32.06 18.55 -13.23
CA ASP A 23 -30.72 19.12 -13.29
C ASP A 23 -30.16 19.33 -11.88
N LYS A 24 -30.97 19.87 -10.96
CA LYS A 24 -30.59 20.02 -9.55
C LYS A 24 -30.28 18.68 -8.88
N THR A 25 -31.11 17.66 -9.08
CA THR A 25 -30.85 16.33 -8.50
C THR A 25 -29.60 15.70 -9.09
N ASN A 26 -29.32 15.88 -10.38
CA ASN A 26 -28.09 15.39 -10.99
C ASN A 26 -26.84 16.10 -10.46
N GLU A 27 -26.92 17.40 -10.19
CA GLU A 27 -25.85 18.16 -9.54
C GLU A 27 -25.59 17.62 -8.12
N GLU A 28 -26.62 17.50 -7.30
CA GLU A 28 -26.52 16.94 -5.94
C GLU A 28 -25.95 15.50 -5.93
N LEU A 29 -26.36 14.68 -6.90
CA LEU A 29 -25.80 13.33 -7.07
C LEU A 29 -24.33 13.34 -7.51
N GLY A 30 -23.93 14.31 -8.33
CA GLY A 30 -22.55 14.52 -8.73
C GLY A 30 -21.67 14.83 -7.53
N ASP A 31 -22.11 15.77 -6.70
CA ASP A 31 -21.40 16.17 -5.47
C ASP A 31 -21.26 14.99 -4.49
N LEU A 32 -22.33 14.23 -4.28
CA LEU A 32 -22.31 13.04 -3.42
C LEU A 32 -21.34 11.97 -3.92
N ARG A 33 -21.31 11.71 -5.23
CA ARG A 33 -20.36 10.76 -5.84
C ARG A 33 -18.92 11.21 -5.62
N LEU A 34 -18.67 12.51 -5.81
CA LEU A 34 -17.35 13.08 -5.60
C LEU A 34 -16.88 12.95 -4.16
N GLN A 35 -17.78 13.20 -3.20
CA GLN A 35 -17.50 13.03 -1.78
C GLN A 35 -17.11 11.57 -1.46
N VAL A 36 -17.83 10.59 -1.99
CA VAL A 36 -17.51 9.16 -1.79
C VAL A 36 -16.11 8.83 -2.30
N HIS A 37 -15.72 9.37 -3.46
CA HIS A 37 -14.38 9.17 -4.01
C HIS A 37 -13.28 9.81 -3.14
N GLN A 38 -13.53 10.98 -2.57
CA GLN A 38 -12.60 11.62 -1.62
C GLN A 38 -12.45 10.80 -0.33
N GLU A 39 -13.55 10.29 0.22
CA GLU A 39 -13.52 9.41 1.39
C GLU A 39 -12.79 8.09 1.10
N TYR A 40 -13.00 7.52 -0.10
CA TYR A 40 -12.29 6.33 -0.54
C TYR A 40 -10.78 6.58 -0.71
N LEU A 41 -10.37 7.74 -1.23
CA LEU A 41 -8.96 8.14 -1.29
C LEU A 41 -8.32 8.15 0.10
N GLU A 42 -9.00 8.68 1.12
CA GLU A 42 -8.46 8.66 2.48
C GLU A 42 -8.32 7.23 3.04
N ALA A 43 -9.34 6.40 2.82
CA ALA A 43 -9.32 5.00 3.24
C ALA A 43 -8.18 4.24 2.55
N PHE A 44 -8.05 4.40 1.23
CA PHE A 44 -6.98 3.83 0.43
C PHE A 44 -5.61 4.29 0.91
N ARG A 45 -5.41 5.58 1.17
CA ARG A 45 -4.15 6.13 1.72
C ARG A 45 -3.75 5.45 3.03
N ARG A 46 -4.70 5.29 3.96
CA ARG A 46 -4.44 4.61 5.26
C ARG A 46 -4.07 3.14 5.06
N LEU A 47 -4.81 2.43 4.21
CA LEU A 47 -4.55 1.03 3.88
C LEU A 47 -3.17 0.86 3.23
N TYR A 48 -2.90 1.60 2.16
CA TYR A 48 -1.68 1.47 1.37
C TYR A 48 -0.43 1.79 2.19
N LYS A 49 -0.50 2.83 3.03
CA LYS A 49 0.57 3.16 3.99
C LYS A 49 0.84 2.04 4.98
N THR A 50 -0.22 1.40 5.48
CA THR A 50 -0.10 0.29 6.44
C THR A 50 0.51 -0.94 5.77
N LEU A 51 0.05 -1.29 4.56
CA LEU A 51 0.60 -2.40 3.79
C LEU A 51 2.09 -2.16 3.47
N GLY A 52 2.46 -0.96 3.01
CA GLY A 52 3.86 -0.61 2.76
C GLY A 52 4.76 -0.75 3.99
N GLN A 53 4.26 -0.39 5.19
CA GLN A 53 5.00 -0.61 6.45
C GLN A 53 5.16 -2.10 6.79
N LEU A 54 4.13 -2.91 6.56
CA LEU A 54 4.18 -4.35 6.81
C LEU A 54 5.14 -5.04 5.85
N VAL A 55 5.10 -4.70 4.56
CA VAL A 55 6.05 -5.19 3.54
C VAL A 55 7.48 -4.89 3.97
N TYR A 56 7.79 -3.63 4.30
CA TYR A 56 9.12 -3.25 4.76
C TYR A 56 9.59 -4.06 5.99
N LYS A 57 8.71 -4.26 6.98
CA LYS A 57 9.02 -5.06 8.18
C LYS A 57 9.31 -6.52 7.82
N LYS A 58 8.54 -7.11 6.91
CA LYS A 58 8.73 -8.49 6.46
C LYS A 58 10.03 -8.65 5.66
N GLU A 59 10.34 -7.72 4.77
CA GLU A 59 11.63 -7.70 4.05
C GLU A 59 12.80 -7.64 5.02
N LYS A 60 12.73 -6.78 6.05
CA LYS A 60 13.78 -6.71 7.07
C LYS A 60 13.90 -7.98 7.89
N ARG A 61 12.77 -8.60 8.23
CA ARG A 61 12.77 -9.89 8.91
C ARG A 61 13.41 -10.99 8.04
N LEU A 62 13.15 -10.98 6.73
CA LEU A 62 13.74 -11.92 5.80
C LEU A 62 15.26 -11.75 5.72
N GLU A 63 15.76 -10.50 5.60
CA GLU A 63 17.20 -10.20 5.65
C GLU A 63 17.87 -10.73 6.94
N GLU A 64 17.22 -10.58 8.09
CA GLU A 64 17.72 -11.10 9.37
C GLU A 64 17.78 -12.63 9.38
N ILE A 65 16.74 -13.30 8.89
CA ILE A 65 16.70 -14.76 8.78
C ILE A 65 17.83 -15.25 7.86
N ASP A 66 18.05 -14.60 6.72
CA ASP A 66 19.13 -14.94 5.79
C ASP A 66 20.53 -14.73 6.41
N ARG A 67 20.71 -13.71 7.26
CA ARG A 67 21.95 -13.55 8.04
C ARG A 67 22.11 -14.69 9.05
N ASN A 68 21.05 -15.04 9.76
CA ASN A 68 21.09 -16.13 10.75
C ASN A 68 21.38 -17.48 10.09
N ILE A 69 20.77 -17.78 8.95
CA ILE A 69 21.04 -19.01 8.18
C ILE A 69 22.53 -19.09 7.81
N ARG A 70 23.12 -18.00 7.33
CA ARG A 70 24.56 -17.94 7.01
C ARG A 70 25.42 -18.18 8.24
N THR A 71 25.15 -17.50 9.34
CA THR A 71 25.89 -17.69 10.60
C THR A 71 25.79 -19.12 11.12
N THR A 72 24.58 -19.69 11.17
CA THR A 72 24.36 -21.06 11.63
C THR A 72 25.00 -22.08 10.69
N HIS A 73 25.05 -21.81 9.38
CA HIS A 73 25.76 -22.66 8.43
C HIS A 73 27.27 -22.69 8.71
N ILE A 74 27.90 -21.54 8.95
CA ILE A 74 29.33 -21.48 9.30
C ILE A 74 29.60 -22.24 10.60
N GLN A 75 28.75 -22.06 11.63
CA GLN A 75 28.86 -22.79 12.89
C GLN A 75 28.73 -24.30 12.70
N LEU A 76 27.83 -24.73 11.81
CA LEU A 76 27.66 -26.14 11.45
C LEU A 76 28.91 -26.72 10.77
N GLU A 77 29.46 -26.05 9.76
CA GLU A 77 30.68 -26.51 9.07
C GLU A 77 31.83 -26.64 10.05
N PHE A 78 32.05 -25.63 10.90
CA PHE A 78 33.09 -25.67 11.91
C PHE A 78 32.88 -26.80 12.92
N ALA A 79 31.65 -27.02 13.39
CA ALA A 79 31.32 -28.11 14.31
C ALA A 79 31.57 -29.49 13.67
N ILE A 80 31.30 -29.65 12.37
CA ILE A 80 31.61 -30.88 11.62
C ILE A 80 33.12 -31.09 11.52
N GLU A 81 33.88 -30.06 11.12
CA GLU A 81 35.34 -30.12 10.97
C GLU A 81 36.06 -30.43 12.28
N THR A 82 35.54 -29.93 13.40
CA THR A 82 36.10 -30.11 14.76
C THR A 82 35.53 -31.31 15.51
N PHE A 83 34.65 -32.09 14.87
CA PHE A 83 33.92 -33.19 15.50
C PHE A 83 33.16 -32.78 16.78
N ASP A 84 32.67 -31.55 16.83
CA ASP A 84 31.87 -31.03 17.95
C ASP A 84 30.49 -31.74 17.98
N PRO A 85 30.09 -32.34 19.11
CA PRO A 85 28.79 -33.01 19.26
C PRO A 85 27.58 -32.09 19.02
N ASN A 86 27.75 -30.76 19.06
CA ASN A 86 26.72 -29.78 18.77
C ASN A 86 26.38 -29.63 17.29
N ALA A 87 27.10 -30.28 16.35
CA ALA A 87 26.81 -30.21 14.91
C ALA A 87 25.33 -30.50 14.59
N LYS A 88 24.74 -31.52 15.25
CA LYS A 88 23.31 -31.85 15.07
C LYS A 88 22.39 -30.68 15.44
N LYS A 89 22.68 -29.97 16.53
CA LYS A 89 21.90 -28.82 17.00
C LYS A 89 21.94 -27.68 15.98
N HIS A 90 23.10 -27.38 15.40
CA HIS A 90 23.22 -26.35 14.36
C HIS A 90 22.50 -26.75 13.06
N SER A 91 22.55 -28.03 12.68
CA SER A 91 21.77 -28.58 11.55
C SER A 91 20.26 -28.40 11.76
N ASP A 92 19.75 -28.78 12.93
CA ASP A 92 18.32 -28.67 13.22
C ASP A 92 17.87 -27.20 13.29
N ALA A 93 18.66 -26.33 13.91
CA ALA A 93 18.41 -24.88 13.91
C ALA A 93 18.38 -24.29 12.48
N LYS A 94 19.30 -24.71 11.60
CA LYS A 94 19.32 -24.28 10.19
C LYS A 94 18.04 -24.71 9.46
N LYS A 95 17.55 -25.93 9.70
CA LYS A 95 16.28 -26.42 9.11
C LYS A 95 15.09 -25.58 9.57
N GLU A 96 14.99 -25.25 10.85
CA GLU A 96 13.90 -24.40 11.37
C GLU A 96 13.97 -22.98 10.81
N LEU A 97 15.17 -22.42 10.63
CA LEU A 97 15.34 -21.12 9.97
C LEU A 97 14.85 -21.13 8.51
N TYR A 98 15.06 -22.21 7.75
CA TYR A 98 14.51 -22.33 6.40
C TYR A 98 12.99 -22.40 6.36
N LYS A 99 12.36 -23.12 7.32
CA LYS A 99 10.89 -23.14 7.43
C LYS A 99 10.34 -21.74 7.73
N LEU A 100 10.96 -21.04 8.68
CA LEU A 100 10.57 -19.67 9.02
C LEU A 100 10.77 -18.72 7.84
N ARG A 101 11.86 -18.88 7.09
CA ARG A 101 12.15 -18.11 5.86
C ARG A 101 11.01 -18.28 4.86
N ALA A 102 10.64 -19.53 4.54
CA ALA A 102 9.57 -19.83 3.59
C ALA A 102 8.21 -19.23 4.03
N GLN A 103 7.88 -19.34 5.32
CA GLN A 103 6.66 -18.73 5.86
C GLN A 103 6.66 -17.20 5.69
N VAL A 104 7.77 -16.53 6.03
CA VAL A 104 7.88 -15.07 5.91
C VAL A 104 7.83 -14.63 4.43
N GLU A 105 8.39 -15.42 3.51
CA GLU A 105 8.31 -15.16 2.07
C GLU A 105 6.87 -15.27 1.56
N GLU A 106 6.13 -16.29 1.95
CA GLU A 106 4.71 -16.44 1.59
C GLU A 106 3.87 -15.28 2.12
N GLU A 107 4.08 -14.89 3.37
CA GLU A 107 3.39 -13.73 3.97
C GLU A 107 3.76 -12.41 3.28
N LEU A 108 5.01 -12.25 2.86
CA LEU A 108 5.45 -11.08 2.10
C LEU A 108 4.78 -11.02 0.73
N GLU A 109 4.67 -12.14 0.03
CA GLU A 109 4.02 -12.21 -1.28
C GLU A 109 2.53 -11.89 -1.16
N MET A 110 1.84 -12.48 -0.18
CA MET A 110 0.44 -12.15 0.11
C MET A 110 0.21 -10.65 0.38
N LEU A 111 1.16 -9.96 1.02
CA LEU A 111 1.07 -8.52 1.24
C LEU A 111 1.26 -7.73 -0.07
N LYS A 112 2.18 -8.15 -0.94
CA LYS A 112 2.40 -7.52 -2.25
C LYS A 112 1.19 -7.68 -3.16
N ASP A 113 0.58 -8.87 -3.18
CA ASP A 113 -0.66 -9.13 -3.92
C ASP A 113 -1.80 -8.23 -3.44
N LYS A 114 -1.97 -8.09 -2.12
CA LYS A 114 -2.96 -7.18 -1.54
C LYS A 114 -2.71 -5.72 -1.93
N MET A 115 -1.45 -5.29 -2.03
CA MET A 115 -1.12 -3.94 -2.50
C MET A 115 -1.47 -3.76 -3.98
N ALA A 116 -1.18 -4.74 -4.83
CA ALA A 116 -1.53 -4.71 -6.24
C ALA A 116 -3.05 -4.65 -6.44
N GLN A 117 -3.81 -5.49 -5.74
CA GLN A 117 -5.28 -5.48 -5.78
C GLN A 117 -5.85 -4.15 -5.28
N ALA A 118 -5.29 -3.58 -4.20
CA ALA A 118 -5.75 -2.30 -3.68
C ALA A 118 -5.53 -1.16 -4.69
N LEU A 119 -4.42 -1.18 -5.45
CA LEU A 119 -4.18 -0.21 -6.53
C LEU A 119 -5.20 -0.36 -7.66
N GLU A 120 -5.45 -1.58 -8.11
CA GLU A 120 -6.42 -1.84 -9.18
C GLU A 120 -7.82 -1.37 -8.78
N MET A 121 -8.25 -1.64 -7.55
CA MET A 121 -9.53 -1.16 -7.02
C MET A 121 -9.58 0.37 -6.85
N PHE A 122 -8.43 1.04 -6.73
CA PHE A 122 -8.36 2.50 -6.62
C PHE A 122 -8.48 3.22 -7.96
N GLY A 123 -8.13 2.56 -9.08
CA GLY A 123 -8.17 3.15 -10.42
C GLY A 123 -9.44 3.92 -10.77
N PRO A 124 -10.66 3.37 -10.56
CA PRO A 124 -11.90 4.10 -10.84
C PRO A 124 -12.07 5.37 -10.00
N THR A 125 -11.54 5.39 -8.77
CA THR A 125 -11.56 6.58 -7.92
C THR A 125 -10.55 7.61 -8.38
N GLU A 126 -9.35 7.18 -8.74
CA GLU A 126 -8.33 8.06 -9.35
C GLU A 126 -8.87 8.75 -10.60
N ASP A 127 -9.48 8.00 -11.52
CA ASP A 127 -10.08 8.55 -12.73
C ASP A 127 -11.18 9.57 -12.42
N ALA A 128 -12.05 9.27 -11.47
CA ALA A 128 -13.15 10.17 -11.07
C ALA A 128 -12.63 11.48 -10.44
N LEU A 129 -11.61 11.39 -9.57
CA LEU A 129 -10.98 12.55 -8.95
C LEU A 129 -10.25 13.41 -9.99
N ASN A 130 -9.53 12.79 -10.93
CA ASN A 130 -8.85 13.48 -12.02
C ASN A 130 -9.84 14.20 -12.95
N GLN A 131 -10.95 13.56 -13.31
CA GLN A 131 -12.02 14.17 -14.12
C GLN A 131 -12.68 15.35 -13.41
N ALA A 132 -12.78 15.30 -12.08
CA ALA A 132 -13.27 16.39 -11.26
C ALA A 132 -12.22 17.49 -11.00
N GLY A 133 -10.99 17.34 -11.51
CA GLY A 133 -9.90 18.31 -11.31
C GLY A 133 -9.38 18.39 -9.88
N ILE A 134 -9.53 17.32 -9.08
CA ILE A 134 -9.02 17.26 -7.72
C ILE A 134 -7.53 16.89 -7.76
N GLU A 135 -6.68 17.81 -7.31
CA GLU A 135 -5.26 17.53 -7.11
C GLU A 135 -5.03 16.73 -5.82
N PHE A 136 -4.36 15.59 -5.94
CA PHE A 136 -3.90 14.80 -4.80
C PHE A 136 -2.58 14.11 -5.10
N VAL A 137 -1.79 13.83 -4.06
CA VAL A 137 -0.59 12.98 -4.17
C VAL A 137 -1.02 11.53 -4.12
N HIS A 138 -0.58 10.74 -5.09
CA HIS A 138 -0.92 9.33 -5.17
C HIS A 138 -0.32 8.56 -3.98
N PRO A 139 -1.11 7.79 -3.20
CA PRO A 139 -0.60 7.13 -1.99
C PRO A 139 0.57 6.17 -2.21
N ALA A 140 0.79 5.67 -3.43
CA ALA A 140 1.99 4.88 -3.74
C ALA A 140 3.27 5.70 -3.70
N GLU A 141 3.23 6.96 -4.17
CA GLU A 141 4.38 7.87 -4.13
C GLU A 141 4.74 8.22 -2.68
N GLU A 142 3.73 8.46 -1.82
CA GLU A 142 3.95 8.71 -0.38
C GLU A 142 4.65 7.53 0.31
N VAL A 143 4.29 6.29 -0.06
CA VAL A 143 4.91 5.09 0.49
C VAL A 143 6.33 4.91 -0.03
N GLU A 144 6.56 5.18 -1.31
CA GLU A 144 7.89 5.10 -1.91
C GLU A 144 8.85 6.10 -1.27
N ASP A 145 8.46 7.36 -1.13
CA ASP A 145 9.26 8.40 -0.47
C ASP A 145 9.53 8.06 1.01
N GLY A 146 8.52 7.57 1.72
CA GLY A 146 8.67 7.08 3.08
C GLY A 146 9.66 5.91 3.20
N ASN A 147 9.68 5.00 2.22
CA ASN A 147 10.60 3.88 2.17
C ASN A 147 12.03 4.30 1.78
N LEU A 148 12.17 5.28 0.89
CA LEU A 148 13.45 5.90 0.54
C LEU A 148 14.07 6.58 1.77
N THR A 149 13.28 7.36 2.51
CA THR A 149 13.70 8.04 3.75
C THR A 149 14.16 7.04 4.82
N ARG A 150 13.47 5.90 4.98
CA ARG A 150 13.89 4.85 5.92
C ARG A 150 15.21 4.21 5.51
N ARG A 151 15.40 3.94 4.21
CA ARG A 151 16.64 3.37 3.67
C ARG A 151 17.82 4.34 3.82
N SER A 152 17.63 5.62 3.51
CA SER A 152 18.67 6.64 3.59
C SER A 152 19.13 6.89 5.03
N ARG A 153 18.20 6.96 5.99
CA ARG A 153 18.53 7.10 7.42
C ARG A 153 19.34 5.93 7.98
N TRP A 154 19.20 4.74 7.41
CA TRP A 154 20.03 3.60 7.79
C TRP A 154 21.44 3.66 7.19
N SER A 155 21.58 4.17 5.97
CA SER A 155 22.90 4.37 5.34
C SER A 155 23.76 5.42 6.04
N SER A 156 23.13 6.42 6.68
CA SER A 156 23.83 7.46 7.47
C SER A 156 24.16 7.03 8.90
N THR A 157 23.66 5.88 9.37
CA THR A 157 23.89 5.36 10.73
C THR A 157 24.85 4.17 10.70
N VAL A 158 25.91 4.24 9.89
CA VAL A 158 27.09 3.37 10.06
C VAL A 158 28.00 4.05 11.09
N PRO A 159 28.26 3.44 12.25
CA PRO A 159 29.17 4.04 13.22
C PRO A 159 30.56 4.13 12.60
N THR A 160 31.03 5.34 12.33
CA THR A 160 32.39 5.64 11.90
C THR A 160 33.38 5.35 13.03
N TRP A 161 33.66 4.07 13.29
CA TRP A 161 34.78 3.64 14.12
C TRP A 161 36.08 3.68 13.31
N ARG A 162 36.45 4.86 12.81
CA ARG A 162 37.77 5.08 12.20
C ARG A 162 38.18 6.54 12.34
N SER A 163 38.70 6.89 13.51
CA SER A 163 39.83 7.83 13.67
C SER A 163 40.01 8.23 15.14
N ARG A 164 40.63 7.38 15.95
CA ARG A 164 41.37 7.80 17.15
C ARG A 164 42.42 6.74 17.50
N ARG A 165 43.48 6.72 16.70
CA ARG A 165 44.82 6.31 17.12
C ARG A 165 45.81 7.29 16.51
N ARG A 166 46.18 8.28 17.30
CA ARG A 166 47.52 8.87 17.36
C ARG A 166 47.81 9.11 18.83
#